data_AF-A0A940NFS2-F1
#
_entry.id   AF-A0A940NFS2-F1
#
_cell.length_a   1.000
_cell.length_b   1.000
_cell.length_c   1.000
_cell.angle_alpha   90.00
_cell.angle_beta   90.00
_cell.angle_gamma   90.00
#
_symmetry.space_group_name_H-M   'P 1'
#
loop_
_entity.id
_entity.type
_entity.pdbx_description
1 polymer ?
#
loop_
_entity_poly.entity_id
_entity_poly.type
_entity_poly.pdbx_seq_one_letter_code
_entity_poly.pdbx_strand_id
1 'polypeptide(L)'
;MESVISVSSPEIRDRIKGAWKLAEWYELRTDGSKVYPLGDDATGQILYTPDGHVAAQVSRRARQRFASRRLAQSRSRRCSPSI
;
A
#
# COMPACT_ATOMS: atom_id res chain seq x y z
N MET A 1 2.15 -4.60 34.78
CA MET A 1 3.06 -5.66 34.28
C MET A 1 2.99 -5.61 32.76
N GLU A 2 3.58 -4.56 32.16
CA GLU A 2 3.65 -4.43 30.71
C GLU A 2 5.04 -4.86 30.28
N SER A 3 5.11 -6.07 29.70
CA SER A 3 6.32 -6.56 29.06
C SER A 3 6.52 -5.75 27.79
N VAL A 4 7.44 -4.79 27.85
CA VAL A 4 7.98 -4.16 26.64
C VAL A 4 8.80 -5.23 25.95
N ILE A 5 8.24 -5.82 24.89
CA ILE A 5 8.93 -6.80 24.08
C ILE A 5 10.08 -6.06 23.39
N SER A 6 11.31 -6.25 23.87
CA SER A 6 12.52 -5.86 23.16
C SER A 6 12.68 -6.82 21.98
N VAL A 7 11.96 -6.56 20.89
CA VAL A 7 12.11 -7.32 19.65
C VAL A 7 13.30 -6.74 18.89
N SER A 8 14.25 -7.60 18.53
CA SER A 8 15.38 -7.19 17.68
C SER A 8 14.91 -6.99 16.23
N SER A 9 15.53 -6.08 15.48
CA SER A 9 15.14 -5.79 14.08
C SER A 9 15.05 -7.03 13.16
N PRO A 10 15.93 -8.04 13.27
CA PRO A 10 15.82 -9.26 12.47
C PRO A 10 14.55 -10.08 12.78
N GLU A 11 14.18 -10.20 14.05
CA GLU A 11 12.98 -10.93 14.46
C GLU A 11 11.70 -10.23 13.97
N ILE A 12 11.66 -8.90 13.98
CA ILE A 12 10.53 -8.15 13.39
C ILE A 12 10.45 -8.42 11.89
N ARG A 13 11.59 -8.32 11.18
CA ARG A 13 11.65 -8.55 9.74
C ARG A 13 11.08 -9.93 9.38
N ASP A 14 11.44 -10.95 10.13
CA ASP A 14 10.98 -12.31 9.88
C ASP A 14 9.48 -12.49 10.12
N ARG A 15 8.92 -11.81 11.13
CA ARG A 15 7.50 -11.89 11.48
C ARG A 15 6.56 -11.16 10.50
N ILE A 16 7.04 -10.12 9.82
CA ILE A 16 6.20 -9.33 8.91
C ILE A 16 6.21 -9.83 7.46
N LYS A 17 7.09 -10.79 7.12
CA LYS A 17 7.17 -11.36 5.76
C LYS A 17 5.82 -11.94 5.34
N GLY A 18 5.46 -11.69 4.08
CA GLY A 18 4.25 -12.23 3.47
C GLY A 18 3.29 -11.16 2.96
N ALA A 19 2.08 -11.60 2.65
CA ALA A 19 1.02 -10.77 2.11
C ALA A 19 -0.05 -10.50 3.18
N TRP A 20 -0.35 -9.23 3.38
CA TRP A 20 -1.30 -8.74 4.37
C TRP A 20 -2.49 -8.13 3.67
N LYS A 21 -3.70 -8.47 4.10
CA LYS A 21 -4.94 -7.87 3.59
C LYS A 21 -5.22 -6.59 4.38
N LEU A 22 -5.64 -5.54 3.66
CA LEU A 22 -6.11 -4.31 4.30
C LEU A 22 -7.33 -4.61 5.17
N ALA A 23 -7.28 -4.17 6.42
CA ALA A 23 -8.39 -4.25 7.37
C ALA A 23 -9.30 -3.02 7.30
N GLU A 24 -8.71 -1.82 7.36
CA GLU A 24 -9.41 -0.55 7.32
C GLU A 24 -8.45 0.52 6.77
N TRP A 25 -8.98 1.55 6.11
CA TRP A 25 -8.21 2.71 5.70
C TRP A 25 -9.00 4.00 5.89
N TYR A 26 -8.43 4.93 6.65
CA TYR A 26 -9.00 6.25 6.89
C TYR A 26 -7.88 7.26 7.13
N GLU A 27 -8.21 8.54 6.98
CA GLU A 27 -7.40 9.66 7.42
C GLU A 27 -7.98 10.23 8.71
N LEU A 28 -7.13 10.46 9.70
CA LEU A 28 -7.48 11.21 10.91
C LEU A 28 -7.27 12.69 10.64
N ARG A 29 -8.34 13.47 10.80
CA ARG A 29 -8.25 14.93 10.79
C ARG A 29 -7.73 15.45 12.12
N THR A 30 -7.33 16.72 12.12
CA THR A 30 -6.88 17.44 13.33
C THR A 30 -7.95 17.55 14.41
N ASP A 31 -9.23 17.46 14.05
CA ASP A 31 -10.38 17.42 14.97
C ASP A 31 -10.69 16.00 15.53
N GLY A 32 -9.89 14.99 15.14
CA GLY A 32 -10.08 13.59 15.55
C GLY A 32 -11.11 12.82 14.73
N SER A 33 -11.77 13.45 13.74
CA SER A 33 -12.70 12.75 12.86
C SER A 33 -11.98 11.85 11.86
N LYS A 34 -12.58 10.68 11.59
CA LYS A 34 -12.14 9.78 10.53
C LYS A 34 -12.77 10.17 9.20
N VAL A 35 -11.98 10.21 8.14
CA VAL A 35 -12.45 10.37 6.76
C VAL A 35 -12.02 9.16 5.94
N TYR A 36 -12.90 8.70 5.06
CA TYR A 36 -12.66 7.54 4.19
C TYR A 36 -12.58 7.96 2.71
N PRO A 37 -11.47 8.56 2.23
CA PRO A 37 -11.38 9.05 0.84
C PRO A 37 -11.58 7.97 -0.26
N LEU A 38 -11.46 6.70 0.08
CA LEU A 38 -11.57 5.53 -0.80
C LEU A 38 -12.77 4.66 -0.41
N GLY A 39 -13.72 5.21 0.35
CA GLY A 39 -14.84 4.46 0.91
C GLY A 39 -14.48 3.74 2.20
N ASP A 40 -15.49 3.46 2.99
CA ASP A 40 -15.43 2.62 4.19
C ASP A 40 -15.08 1.16 3.87
N ASP A 41 -15.33 0.74 2.63
CA ASP A 41 -15.09 -0.60 2.11
C ASP A 41 -13.79 -0.73 1.30
N ALA A 42 -12.85 0.20 1.45
CA ALA A 42 -11.57 0.19 0.75
C ALA A 42 -10.89 -1.19 0.83
N THR A 43 -10.30 -1.63 -0.28
CA THR A 43 -9.61 -2.92 -0.38
C THR A 43 -8.15 -2.71 -0.72
N GLY A 44 -7.28 -3.61 -0.26
CA GLY A 44 -5.86 -3.48 -0.49
C GLY A 44 -5.05 -4.63 0.05
N GLN A 45 -3.77 -4.61 -0.27
CA GLN A 45 -2.79 -5.56 0.22
C GLN A 45 -1.43 -4.89 0.43
N ILE A 46 -0.66 -5.40 1.38
CA ILE A 46 0.75 -5.06 1.58
C ILE A 46 1.58 -6.33 1.45
N LEU A 47 2.68 -6.27 0.72
CA LEU A 47 3.63 -7.35 0.55
C LEU A 47 4.97 -6.95 1.18
N TYR A 48 5.44 -7.74 2.14
CA TYR A 48 6.82 -7.66 2.64
C TYR A 48 7.59 -8.86 2.12
N THR A 49 8.61 -8.60 1.30
CA THR A 49 9.45 -9.65 0.71
C THR A 49 10.61 -10.01 1.65
N PRO A 50 11.10 -11.26 1.59
CA PRO A 50 12.31 -11.65 2.34
C PRO A 50 13.51 -10.77 2.02
N ASP A 51 13.62 -10.27 0.79
CA ASP A 51 14.72 -9.42 0.32
C ASP A 51 14.65 -7.98 0.82
N GLY A 52 13.61 -7.62 1.58
CA GLY A 52 13.47 -6.31 2.21
C GLY A 52 12.70 -5.28 1.37
N HIS A 53 12.10 -5.69 0.25
CA HIS A 53 11.19 -4.83 -0.50
C HIS A 53 9.78 -4.82 0.12
N VAL A 54 9.11 -3.68 -0.02
CA VAL A 54 7.70 -3.50 0.34
C VAL A 54 6.90 -3.01 -0.87
N ALA A 55 5.70 -3.55 -1.04
CA ALA A 55 4.72 -3.02 -1.98
C ALA A 55 3.37 -2.87 -1.27
N ALA A 56 2.69 -1.75 -1.49
CA ALA A 56 1.37 -1.49 -0.94
C ALA A 56 0.41 -1.06 -2.05
N GLN A 57 -0.77 -1.64 -2.05
CA GLN A 57 -1.85 -1.31 -2.98
C GLN A 57 -3.14 -1.09 -2.19
N VAL A 58 -3.83 0.00 -2.50
CA VAL A 58 -5.13 0.37 -1.91
C VAL A 58 -6.03 0.88 -3.03
N SER A 59 -7.30 0.49 -2.98
CA SER A 59 -8.28 0.85 -4.00
C SER A 59 -9.70 0.93 -3.44
N ARG A 60 -10.52 1.77 -4.07
CA ARG A 60 -11.98 1.75 -3.89
C ARG A 60 -12.52 0.40 -4.35
N ARG A 61 -13.35 -0.27 -3.54
CA ARG A 61 -13.94 -1.57 -3.89
C ARG A 61 -14.77 -1.49 -5.16
N ALA A 62 -15.62 -0.48 -5.26
CA ALA A 62 -16.47 -0.23 -6.44
C ALA A 62 -15.78 0.65 -7.50
N ARG A 63 -14.47 0.46 -7.74
CA ARG A 63 -13.79 1.20 -8.81
C ARG A 63 -14.42 0.86 -10.16
N GLN A 64 -14.88 1.89 -10.88
CA GLN A 64 -15.36 1.72 -12.25
C GLN A 64 -14.29 1.05 -13.11
N ARG A 65 -14.71 0.06 -13.90
CA ARG A 65 -13.85 -0.54 -14.92
C ARG A 65 -13.40 0.55 -15.88
N PHE A 66 -12.18 0.44 -16.37
CA PHE A 66 -11.70 1.35 -17.42
C PHE A 66 -12.67 1.30 -18.60
N ALA A 67 -13.14 2.48 -19.03
CA ALA A 67 -14.17 2.61 -20.06
C ALA A 67 -13.73 2.15 -21.46
N SER A 68 -12.43 1.93 -21.69
CA SER A 68 -11.91 1.48 -22.98
C SER A 68 -10.70 0.56 -22.83
N ARG A 69 -10.49 -0.31 -23.83
CA ARG A 69 -9.28 -1.12 -24.01
C ARG A 69 -8.08 -0.29 -24.52
N ARG A 70 -8.04 1.02 -24.23
CA ARG A 70 -6.88 1.85 -24.57
C ARG A 70 -5.97 1.91 -23.34
N LEU A 71 -5.10 0.91 -23.22
CA LEU A 71 -3.92 1.01 -22.36
C LEU A 71 -3.23 2.33 -22.70
N ALA A 72 -2.92 3.14 -21.68
CA ALA A 72 -2.24 4.40 -21.88
C ALA A 72 -0.99 4.16 -22.73
N GLN A 73 -0.99 4.67 -23.96
CA GLN A 73 0.20 4.74 -24.80
C GLN A 73 1.12 5.75 -24.12
N SER A 74 1.89 5.32 -23.11
CA SER A 74 3.04 6.09 -22.69
C SER A 74 3.99 6.08 -23.88
N ARG A 75 4.00 7.19 -24.63
CA ARG A 75 5.13 7.49 -25.50
C ARG A 75 6.31 7.58 -24.55
N SER A 76 7.13 6.54 -24.51
CA SER A 76 8.46 6.65 -23.94
C SER A 76 9.13 7.80 -24.68
N ARG A 77 9.19 8.97 -24.04
CA ARG A 77 10.28 9.88 -24.35
C ARG A 77 11.49 9.06 -23.94
N ARG A 78 12.17 8.46 -24.92
CA ARG A 78 13.50 7.91 -24.69
C ARG A 78 14.26 9.00 -23.95
N CYS A 79 14.66 8.71 -22.72
CA CYS A 79 15.67 9.52 -22.07
C CYS A 79 16.89 9.38 -22.99
N SER A 80 17.23 10.44 -23.72
CA SER A 80 18.48 10.45 -24.45
C SER A 80 19.57 10.54 -23.39
N PRO A 81 20.51 9.59 -23.31
CA PRO A 81 21.64 9.76 -22.41
C PRO A 81 22.47 10.91 -22.97
N SER A 82 22.61 11.98 -22.18
CA SER A 82 23.65 12.97 -22.45
C SER A 82 24.98 12.35 -22.03
N ILE A 83 25.85 12.07 -23.01
CA ILE A 83 27.29 11.95 -22.80
C ILE A 83 27.90 13.28 -23.26
#